data_AF-A0A8W8LJF9-F1
#
_entry.id   AF-A0A8W8LJF9-F1
#
_cell.length_a   1.000
_cell.length_b   1.000
_cell.length_c   1.000
_cell.angle_alpha   90.00
_cell.angle_beta   90.00
_cell.angle_gamma   90.00
#
_symmetry.space_group_name_H-M   'P 1'
#
loop_
_entity.id
_entity.type
_entity.pdbx_description
1 polymer ?
#
loop_
_entity_poly.entity_id
_entity_poly.type
_entity_poly.pdbx_seq_one_letter_code
_entity_poly.pdbx_strand_id
1 'polypeptide(L)'
;MFSDGDMKLVLVACVLTIGLICSVEGQTKGCSHGSFSPHPSDCTMYQVCVHGYLLNMTCVYGTAWSQANSSCVDAATVNCTLQDDTKDSKSFSCPSTFGEFPDPENCQNYYVCSFGKATQKQCQGNTGWDRKLKLCNYKYNLPNCS
;
A
#
# COMPACT_ATOMS: atom_id res chain seq x y z
N MET A 1 29.55 16.08 -20.87
CA MET A 1 30.47 14.95 -21.10
C MET A 1 30.20 13.85 -20.09
N PHE A 2 29.21 13.01 -20.38
CA PHE A 2 29.15 11.58 -20.08
C PHE A 2 28.47 10.97 -21.32
N SER A 3 29.08 9.92 -21.85
CA SER A 3 29.10 9.59 -23.27
C SER A 3 27.89 8.83 -23.79
N ASP A 4 27.58 9.12 -25.06
CA ASP A 4 26.76 8.38 -26.04
C ASP A 4 27.32 6.98 -26.37
N GLY A 5 26.41 6.00 -26.61
CA GLY A 5 26.67 4.62 -27.09
C GLY A 5 26.77 3.61 -25.95
N ASP A 6 25.98 2.55 -25.76
CA ASP A 6 25.39 1.59 -26.71
C ASP A 6 24.19 0.87 -26.07
N MET A 7 23.04 1.55 -25.93
CA MET A 7 21.77 0.90 -25.56
C MET A 7 20.62 1.35 -26.48
N LYS A 8 20.96 1.70 -27.72
CA LYS A 8 19.96 1.97 -28.78
C LYS A 8 19.72 0.74 -29.67
N LEU A 9 20.50 -0.33 -29.54
CA LEU A 9 20.45 -1.47 -30.46
C LEU A 9 19.42 -2.56 -30.08
N VAL A 10 19.01 -2.66 -28.81
CA VAL A 10 18.00 -3.65 -28.37
C VAL A 10 16.56 -3.14 -28.60
N LEU A 11 16.37 -1.83 -28.70
CA LEU A 11 15.04 -1.19 -28.72
C LEU A 11 14.41 -1.05 -30.11
N VAL A 12 15.17 -1.15 -31.20
CA VAL A 12 14.65 -0.88 -32.56
C VAL A 12 14.01 -2.12 -33.22
N ALA A 13 14.23 -3.32 -32.69
CA ALA A 13 13.76 -4.56 -33.33
C ALA A 13 12.22 -4.77 -33.27
N CYS A 14 11.51 -4.14 -32.32
CA CYS A 14 10.06 -4.31 -32.18
C CYS A 14 9.21 -3.33 -33.03
N VAL A 15 9.84 -2.39 -33.75
CA VAL A 15 9.13 -1.32 -34.48
C VAL A 15 8.78 -1.71 -35.94
N LEU A 16 9.15 -2.91 -36.41
CA LEU A 16 9.05 -3.27 -37.82
C LEU A 16 7.82 -4.08 -38.24
N THR A 17 6.88 -4.39 -37.34
CA THR A 17 5.62 -5.07 -37.73
C THR A 17 4.44 -4.15 -37.50
N ILE A 18 3.96 -3.59 -38.60
CA ILE A 18 2.80 -2.71 -38.76
C ILE A 18 1.63 -3.14 -37.85
N GLY A 19 1.18 -2.25 -36.96
CA GLY A 19 -0.21 -2.25 -36.50
C GLY A 19 -0.57 -2.77 -35.10
N LEU A 20 0.34 -2.80 -34.13
CA LEU A 20 -0.02 -2.97 -32.72
C LEU A 20 0.72 -1.94 -31.87
N ILE A 21 -0.01 -0.92 -31.42
CA ILE A 21 0.37 -0.17 -30.22
C ILE A 21 0.36 -1.16 -29.05
N CYS A 22 1.52 -1.75 -28.75
CA CYS A 22 1.79 -2.23 -27.41
C CYS A 22 1.90 -0.99 -26.53
N SER A 23 0.79 -0.59 -25.89
CA SER A 23 0.85 0.27 -24.72
C SER A 23 1.69 -0.47 -23.67
N VAL A 24 2.99 -0.21 -23.66
CA VAL A 24 3.78 -0.41 -22.46
C VAL A 24 3.29 0.64 -21.47
N GLU A 25 2.24 0.31 -20.72
CA GLU A 25 2.00 0.92 -19.42
C GLU A 25 3.10 0.43 -18.46
N GLY A 26 4.35 0.78 -18.80
CA GLY A 26 5.43 0.76 -17.84
C GLY A 26 5.13 1.87 -16.86
N GLN A 27 4.38 1.56 -15.80
CA GLN A 27 4.22 2.45 -14.67
C GLN A 27 5.57 2.54 -13.96
N THR A 28 6.52 3.28 -14.52
CA THR A 28 7.72 3.71 -13.81
C THR A 28 7.29 4.79 -12.83
N LYS A 29 6.57 4.41 -11.77
CA LYS A 29 6.44 5.24 -10.56
C LYS A 29 7.78 5.22 -9.81
N GLY A 30 8.84 5.63 -10.50
CA GLY A 30 10.07 6.05 -9.86
C GLY A 30 9.90 7.51 -9.45
N CYS A 31 10.28 7.82 -8.22
CA CYS A 31 10.29 9.20 -7.73
C CYS A 31 11.58 9.93 -8.16
N SER A 32 11.60 11.26 -8.04
CA SER A 32 12.82 12.04 -8.31
C SER A 32 13.70 12.06 -7.07
N HIS A 33 14.97 11.65 -7.17
CA HIS A 33 15.90 11.63 -6.03
C HIS A 33 15.86 12.97 -5.26
N GLY A 34 15.70 12.91 -3.94
CA GLY A 34 15.62 14.09 -3.07
C GLY A 34 14.23 14.72 -2.97
N SER A 35 13.21 14.20 -3.65
CA SER A 35 11.83 14.66 -3.47
C SER A 35 11.23 14.14 -2.17
N PHE A 36 10.37 14.94 -1.55
CA PHE A 36 9.56 14.55 -0.39
C PHE A 36 8.06 14.61 -0.69
N SER A 37 7.31 13.66 -0.14
CA SER A 37 5.85 13.57 -0.31
C SER A 37 5.15 13.10 0.97
N PRO A 38 3.85 13.40 1.17
CA PRO A 38 3.10 12.87 2.29
C PRO A 38 2.99 11.35 2.20
N HIS A 39 2.92 10.68 3.35
CA HIS A 39 2.53 9.28 3.38
C HIS A 39 1.01 9.16 3.16
N PRO A 40 0.53 8.20 2.33
CA PRO A 40 -0.87 8.17 1.89
C PRO A 40 -1.88 7.87 3.01
N SER A 41 -1.47 7.16 4.07
CA SER A 41 -2.38 6.66 5.11
C SER A 41 -1.97 7.02 6.54
N ASP A 42 -0.92 7.81 6.71
CA ASP A 42 -0.41 8.20 8.04
C ASP A 42 0.27 9.57 8.00
N CYS A 43 -0.35 10.58 8.62
CA CYS A 43 0.16 11.95 8.66
C CYS A 43 1.48 12.11 9.44
N THR A 44 1.77 11.15 10.33
CA THR A 44 3.00 11.13 11.13
C THR A 44 4.16 10.53 10.34
N MET A 45 3.93 10.15 9.08
CA MET A 45 4.95 9.67 8.16
C MET A 45 5.02 10.55 6.91
N TYR A 46 6.18 10.56 6.29
CA TYR A 46 6.43 11.13 4.97
C TYR A 46 7.30 10.18 4.17
N GLN A 47 7.43 10.44 2.87
CA GLN A 47 8.26 9.63 2.00
C GLN A 47 9.41 10.47 1.45
N VAL A 48 10.60 9.88 1.41
CA VAL A 48 11.78 10.45 0.76
C VAL A 48 12.16 9.59 -0.43
N CYS A 49 12.54 10.23 -1.52
CA CYS A 49 13.02 9.52 -2.69
C CYS A 49 14.54 9.36 -2.68
N VAL A 50 15.02 8.11 -2.70
CA VAL A 50 16.44 7.79 -2.82
C VAL A 50 16.63 6.81 -3.97
N HIS A 51 17.37 7.24 -5.00
CA HIS A 51 17.66 6.45 -6.21
C HIS A 51 16.41 5.89 -6.92
N GLY A 52 15.31 6.65 -6.92
CA GLY A 52 14.06 6.27 -7.57
C GLY A 52 13.13 5.42 -6.70
N TYR A 53 13.54 5.08 -5.47
CA TYR A 53 12.74 4.35 -4.49
C TYR A 53 12.17 5.31 -3.44
N LEU A 54 10.89 5.18 -3.13
CA LEU A 54 10.25 5.88 -2.01
C LEU A 54 10.50 5.11 -0.71
N LEU A 55 11.12 5.77 0.26
CA LEU A 55 11.31 5.25 1.61
C LEU A 55 10.40 6.00 2.57
N ASN A 56 9.74 5.25 3.46
CA ASN A 56 8.90 5.83 4.50
C ASN A 56 9.76 6.28 5.68
N MET A 57 9.51 7.51 6.13
CA MET A 57 10.17 8.14 7.26
C MET A 57 9.11 8.59 8.27
N THR A 58 9.39 8.40 9.55
CA THR A 58 8.49 8.85 10.63
C THR A 58 8.92 10.23 11.12
N CYS A 59 7.93 11.11 11.29
CA CYS A 59 8.12 12.38 11.99
C CYS A 59 8.39 12.14 13.48
N VAL A 60 8.97 13.14 14.15
CA VAL A 60 9.13 13.10 15.61
C VAL A 60 7.75 13.11 16.27
N TYR A 61 7.63 12.49 17.44
CA TYR A 61 6.38 12.47 18.20
C TYR A 61 5.82 13.88 18.41
N GLY A 62 4.50 14.04 18.22
CA GLY A 62 3.81 15.33 18.29
C GLY A 62 3.90 16.18 17.00
N THR A 63 4.59 15.70 15.97
CA THR A 63 4.71 16.38 14.67
C THR A 63 4.12 15.55 13.54
N ALA A 64 3.71 16.22 12.46
CA ALA A 64 3.13 15.61 11.28
C ALA A 64 3.64 16.31 10.01
N TRP A 65 3.60 15.59 8.89
CA TRP A 65 4.14 16.08 7.62
C TRP A 65 3.34 17.26 7.08
N SER A 66 4.04 18.34 6.76
CA SER A 66 3.50 19.47 5.99
C SER A 66 4.15 19.50 4.61
N GLN A 67 3.36 19.24 3.57
CA GLN A 67 3.85 19.34 2.19
C GLN A 67 4.26 20.78 1.84
N ALA A 68 3.56 21.78 2.39
CA ALA A 68 3.87 23.20 2.16
C ALA A 68 5.25 23.58 2.71
N ASN A 69 5.61 23.04 3.87
CA ASN A 69 6.91 23.30 4.51
C ASN A 69 7.97 22.25 4.14
N SER A 70 7.60 21.21 3.38
CA SER A 70 8.43 20.04 3.08
C SER A 70 9.14 19.47 4.33
N SER A 71 8.43 19.47 5.46
CA SER A 71 8.99 19.12 6.76
C SER A 71 7.90 18.71 7.76
N CYS A 72 8.31 18.02 8.82
CA CYS A 72 7.45 17.73 9.95
C CYS A 72 7.30 18.99 10.81
N VAL A 73 6.06 19.41 11.04
CA VAL A 73 5.71 20.56 11.88
C VAL A 73 4.71 20.11 12.95
N ASP A 74 4.38 20.99 13.89
CA ASP A 74 3.43 20.68 14.97
C ASP A 74 2.12 20.10 14.40
N ALA A 75 1.73 18.93 14.92
CA ALA A 75 0.60 18.18 14.37
C ALA A 75 -0.73 18.94 14.47
N ALA A 76 -0.87 19.88 15.41
CA ALA A 76 -2.07 20.72 15.53
C ALA A 76 -2.14 21.82 14.45
N THR A 77 -1.04 22.09 13.76
CA THR A 77 -0.95 23.15 12.73
C THR A 77 -1.13 22.64 11.30
N VAL A 78 -1.04 21.33 11.08
CA VAL A 78 -1.22 20.74 9.75
C VAL A 78 -2.68 20.37 9.50
N ASN A 79 -3.17 20.71 8.31
CA ASN A 79 -4.44 20.18 7.82
C ASN A 79 -4.16 18.84 7.11
N CYS A 80 -4.20 17.74 7.86
CA CYS A 80 -3.99 16.42 7.29
C CYS A 80 -5.28 15.86 6.70
N THR A 81 -5.39 15.91 5.37
CA THR A 81 -6.43 15.21 4.63
C THR A 81 -5.81 13.92 4.06
N LEU A 82 -5.88 12.83 4.83
CA LEU A 82 -5.55 11.52 4.29
C LEU A 82 -6.52 11.23 3.15
N GLN A 83 -5.99 10.91 1.96
CA GLN A 83 -6.79 10.23 0.96
C GLN A 83 -7.06 8.85 1.54
N ASP A 84 -8.21 8.75 2.18
CA ASP A 84 -8.76 7.49 2.61
C ASP A 84 -9.06 6.73 1.32
N ASP A 85 -8.07 5.99 0.82
CA ASP A 85 -8.27 4.90 -0.13
C ASP A 85 -9.03 3.75 0.56
N THR A 86 -10.01 4.06 1.42
CA THR A 86 -11.14 3.18 1.73
C THR A 86 -12.07 3.19 0.54
N LYS A 87 -11.55 2.73 -0.62
CA LYS A 87 -12.44 2.13 -1.59
C LYS A 87 -13.02 0.87 -0.94
N ASP A 88 -14.20 1.06 -0.39
CA ASP A 88 -15.21 0.05 -0.14
C ASP A 88 -14.85 -1.01 0.91
N SER A 89 -14.50 -0.58 2.13
CA SER A 89 -14.52 -1.47 3.29
C SER A 89 -15.77 -1.19 4.11
N LYS A 90 -16.76 -2.07 4.00
CA LYS A 90 -17.83 -2.19 4.98
C LYS A 90 -17.24 -2.10 6.40
N SER A 91 -17.83 -1.24 7.23
CA SER A 91 -17.31 -0.91 8.56
C SER A 91 -17.33 -2.15 9.47
N PHE A 92 -16.21 -2.84 9.61
CA PHE A 92 -16.01 -3.85 10.64
C PHE A 92 -15.53 -3.21 11.95
N SER A 93 -16.25 -3.46 13.04
CA SER A 93 -15.88 -3.01 14.37
C SER A 93 -15.18 -4.11 15.16
N CYS A 94 -14.02 -3.79 15.74
CA CYS A 94 -13.25 -4.72 16.54
C CYS A 94 -14.03 -5.20 17.78
N PRO A 95 -14.26 -6.52 17.95
CA PRO A 95 -14.92 -7.05 19.15
C PRO A 95 -14.11 -6.89 20.44
N SER A 96 -12.79 -6.73 20.31
CA SER A 96 -11.85 -6.46 21.41
C SER A 96 -10.77 -5.50 20.93
N THR A 97 -10.07 -4.85 21.86
CA THR A 97 -8.98 -3.90 21.56
C THR A 97 -7.84 -4.55 20.77
N PHE A 98 -7.63 -5.86 20.95
CA PHE A 98 -6.63 -6.65 20.23
C PHE A 98 -7.18 -8.00 19.79
N GLY A 99 -6.62 -8.53 18.71
CA GLY A 99 -6.84 -9.91 18.26
C GLY A 99 -7.22 -10.02 16.79
N GLU A 100 -7.37 -11.26 16.32
CA GLU A 100 -7.76 -11.57 14.95
C GLU A 100 -9.17 -12.16 14.87
N PHE A 101 -9.96 -11.60 13.96
CA PHE A 101 -11.39 -11.88 13.83
C PHE A 101 -11.75 -12.22 12.39
N PRO A 102 -12.68 -13.15 12.16
CA PRO A 102 -13.16 -13.46 10.82
C PRO A 102 -13.83 -12.24 10.19
N ASP A 103 -13.73 -12.11 8.88
CA ASP A 103 -14.66 -11.28 8.13
C ASP A 103 -16.03 -12.00 8.05
N PRO A 104 -17.14 -11.33 8.40
CA PRO A 104 -18.46 -11.95 8.44
C PRO A 104 -19.06 -12.24 7.06
N GLU A 105 -18.54 -11.63 6.00
CA GLU A 105 -19.08 -11.73 4.65
C GLU A 105 -18.16 -12.46 3.69
N ASN A 106 -16.84 -12.33 3.89
CA ASN A 106 -15.86 -12.97 3.04
C ASN A 106 -14.95 -13.88 3.84
N CYS A 107 -15.17 -15.19 3.75
CA CYS A 107 -14.37 -16.16 4.51
C CYS A 107 -12.89 -16.23 4.11
N GLN A 108 -12.50 -15.63 2.98
CA GLN A 108 -11.10 -15.45 2.60
C GLN A 108 -10.43 -14.29 3.34
N ASN A 109 -11.20 -13.39 3.95
CA ASN A 109 -10.72 -12.24 4.67
C ASN A 109 -10.81 -12.42 6.19
N TYR A 110 -9.97 -11.68 6.90
CA TYR A 110 -9.99 -11.56 8.35
C TYR A 110 -9.50 -10.18 8.76
N TYR A 111 -9.79 -9.77 9.98
CA TYR A 111 -9.38 -8.49 10.54
C TYR A 111 -8.36 -8.71 11.65
N VAL A 112 -7.31 -7.90 11.64
CA VAL A 112 -6.38 -7.76 12.76
C VAL A 112 -6.70 -6.45 13.47
N CYS A 113 -7.03 -6.55 14.75
CA CYS A 113 -7.35 -5.43 15.61
C CYS A 113 -6.14 -5.03 16.44
N SER A 114 -5.82 -3.73 16.45
CA SER A 114 -4.80 -3.15 17.31
C SER A 114 -5.30 -1.82 17.85
N PHE A 115 -5.39 -1.71 19.18
CA PHE A 115 -5.99 -0.56 19.87
C PHE A 115 -7.41 -0.22 19.36
N GLY A 116 -8.20 -1.23 19.02
CA GLY A 116 -9.57 -1.08 18.50
C GLY A 116 -9.67 -0.67 17.03
N LYS A 117 -8.55 -0.42 16.34
CA LYS A 117 -8.52 -0.17 14.90
C LYS A 117 -8.41 -1.48 14.13
N ALA A 118 -9.36 -1.73 13.23
CA ALA A 118 -9.38 -2.92 12.39
C ALA A 118 -8.54 -2.73 11.12
N THR A 119 -7.72 -3.72 10.78
CA THR A 119 -7.05 -3.82 9.48
C THR A 119 -7.48 -5.11 8.80
N GLN A 120 -8.12 -5.00 7.63
CA GLN A 120 -8.48 -6.18 6.84
C GLN A 120 -7.23 -6.83 6.24
N LYS A 121 -7.22 -8.17 6.23
CA LYS A 121 -6.21 -9.03 5.63
C LYS A 121 -6.92 -10.09 4.80
N GLN A 122 -6.26 -10.53 3.73
CA GLN A 122 -6.78 -11.54 2.81
C GLN A 122 -5.86 -12.76 2.81
N CYS A 123 -6.45 -13.95 2.94
CA CYS A 123 -5.76 -15.21 2.79
C CYS A 123 -5.40 -15.48 1.32
N GLN A 124 -4.22 -16.07 1.09
CA GLN A 124 -3.68 -16.29 -0.25
C GLN A 124 -4.41 -17.43 -1.00
N GLY A 125 -4.50 -17.32 -2.32
CA GLY A 125 -5.04 -18.38 -3.18
C GLY A 125 -6.48 -18.76 -2.82
N ASN A 126 -6.75 -20.06 -2.70
CA ASN A 126 -8.07 -20.57 -2.33
C ASN A 126 -8.13 -21.05 -0.86
N THR A 127 -7.54 -20.27 0.04
CA THR A 127 -7.60 -20.50 1.49
C THR A 127 -8.55 -19.51 2.16
N GLY A 128 -9.00 -19.83 3.37
CA GLY A 128 -9.86 -18.98 4.19
C GLY A 128 -9.39 -18.93 5.64
N TRP A 129 -9.90 -17.96 6.39
CA TRP A 129 -9.48 -17.76 7.78
C TRP A 129 -10.06 -18.83 8.71
N ASP A 130 -9.19 -19.66 9.27
CA ASP A 130 -9.56 -20.65 10.29
C ASP A 130 -9.54 -20.01 11.67
N ARG A 131 -10.73 -19.80 12.25
CA ARG A 131 -10.90 -19.19 13.57
C ARG A 131 -10.28 -20.01 14.69
N LYS A 132 -10.21 -21.33 14.54
CA LYS A 132 -9.70 -22.25 15.56
C LYS A 132 -8.18 -22.31 15.51
N LEU A 133 -7.62 -22.43 14.31
CA LEU A 133 -6.17 -22.51 14.11
C LEU A 133 -5.50 -21.15 14.07
N LYS A 134 -6.26 -20.07 13.92
CA LYS A 134 -5.77 -18.68 13.79
C LYS A 134 -4.78 -18.51 12.63
N LEU A 135 -5.09 -19.15 11.50
CA LEU A 135 -4.29 -19.10 10.27
C LEU A 135 -5.17 -19.33 9.03
N CYS A 136 -4.61 -19.05 7.86
CA CYS A 136 -5.26 -19.36 6.59
C CYS A 136 -5.18 -20.88 6.32
N ASN A 137 -6.33 -21.54 6.26
CA ASN A 137 -6.47 -22.97 5.98
C ASN A 137 -7.24 -23.16 4.67
N TYR A 138 -7.15 -24.32 4.05
CA TYR A 138 -7.91 -24.61 2.85
C TYR A 138 -9.42 -24.51 3.10
N LYS A 139 -10.15 -23.87 2.17
CA LYS A 139 -11.59 -23.60 2.33
C LYS A 139 -12.42 -24.89 2.54
N TYR A 140 -12.02 -26.01 1.93
CA TYR A 140 -12.71 -27.30 2.14
C TYR A 140 -12.65 -27.82 3.60
N ASN A 141 -11.71 -27.34 4.42
CA ASN A 141 -11.64 -27.65 5.85
C ASN A 141 -12.50 -26.72 6.71
N LEU A 142 -13.09 -25.67 6.12
CA LEU A 142 -13.81 -24.63 6.83
C LEU A 142 -15.33 -24.81 6.63
N PRO A 143 -16.09 -25.13 7.69
CA PRO A 143 -17.52 -25.46 7.55
C PRO A 143 -18.42 -24.31 7.08
N ASN A 144 -17.93 -23.06 7.13
CA ASN A 144 -18.69 -21.85 6.76
C ASN A 144 -18.08 -21.10 5.57
N CYS A 145 -17.34 -21.82 4.72
CA CYS A 145 -16.57 -21.23 3.62
C CYS A 145 -16.61 -22.23 2.44
N SER A 146 -17.80 -22.38 1.87
CA SER A 146 -18.14 -23.32 0.78
C SER A 146 -18.39 -22.58 -0.53
#